data_AF-F5Z440-F1
#
_entry.id   AF-F5Z440-F1
#
_cell.length_a   1.000
_cell.length_b   1.000
_cell.length_c   1.000
_cell.angle_alpha   90.00
_cell.angle_beta   90.00
_cell.angle_gamma   90.00
#
_symmetry.space_group_name_H-M   'P 1'
#
loop_
_entity.id
_entity.type
_entity.pdbx_description
1 polymer ?
#
loop_
_entity_poly.entity_id
_entity_poly.type
_entity_poly.pdbx_seq_one_letter_code
_entity_poly.pdbx_strand_id
1 'polypeptide(L)'
;MRQNHKAGEKLFVDYCGPTMNIVDASTGEYRTAQVFVAVMGASNYTYAEATYSQKLEDWVMSHARCFEFLGGVPELVIPDNLKSAVTKPCRYEPDLNPTYQQLATHYNTVIVPARPYKPKDKAKAEVGVQIVERWIMARLRNESFFSLRQLNLKIQKLLVDLNQRKMKKHPGSRLSQFESIDKPALKPLPTQAYSYTLVKQVSVHIDYHVEVEKHYYSVPHTLIKQKLEAHATGQLVTLYHQGVQVAVHPRSHREGAHTTLDLHMPIAHQKQQQWTPQRFERWAAKFGGSTEQFVMQLMQAKKHPEQSYRACMGLLSLGKKFTDQRLEAACHRALATGVTRVKQVKNILEKGLDKQPLPQAQGDLLQDIDHKNIRGNNYYH
;
A
#
# COMPACT_ATOMS: atom_id res chain seq x y z
N MET A 1 -6.79 -40.40 6.63
CA MET A 1 -6.67 -39.91 8.02
C MET A 1 -7.28 -38.51 8.07
N ARG A 2 -8.47 -38.37 8.70
CA ARG A 2 -9.25 -37.11 8.76
C ARG A 2 -8.54 -36.18 9.76
N GLN A 3 -8.15 -34.98 9.36
CA GLN A 3 -7.58 -34.01 10.31
C GLN A 3 -8.66 -33.69 11.35
N ASN A 4 -8.36 -33.92 12.62
CA ASN A 4 -9.23 -33.51 13.72
C ASN A 4 -8.90 -32.06 14.05
N HIS A 5 -9.90 -31.17 14.02
CA HIS A 5 -9.72 -29.77 14.36
C HIS A 5 -10.30 -29.56 15.75
N LYS A 6 -9.46 -29.12 16.70
CA LYS A 6 -9.92 -28.78 18.04
C LYS A 6 -10.79 -27.52 17.97
N ALA A 7 -11.83 -27.46 18.79
CA ALA A 7 -12.70 -26.30 18.86
C ALA A 7 -11.93 -25.05 19.33
N GLY A 8 -12.22 -23.89 18.75
CA GLY A 8 -11.55 -22.61 19.00
C GLY A 8 -10.11 -22.53 18.48
N GLU A 9 -9.54 -23.62 17.98
CA GLU A 9 -8.11 -23.71 17.67
C GLU A 9 -7.75 -23.01 16.37
N LYS A 10 -8.35 -23.43 15.24
CA LYS A 10 -7.88 -23.05 13.89
C LYS A 10 -8.94 -22.30 13.10
N LEU A 11 -8.56 -21.13 12.58
CA LEU A 11 -9.30 -20.37 11.60
C LEU A 11 -8.54 -20.39 10.27
N PHE A 12 -9.19 -20.87 9.21
CA PHE A 12 -8.61 -20.90 7.87
C PHE A 12 -9.08 -19.68 7.09
N VAL A 13 -8.17 -18.97 6.43
CA VAL A 13 -8.48 -17.70 5.75
C VAL A 13 -7.94 -17.69 4.32
N ASP A 14 -8.73 -17.16 3.40
CA ASP A 14 -8.40 -17.05 1.98
C ASP A 14 -9.25 -15.99 1.26
N TYR A 15 -8.96 -15.73 -0.01
CA TYR A 15 -9.83 -14.98 -0.91
C TYR A 15 -10.49 -15.91 -1.94
N CYS A 16 -11.73 -15.59 -2.33
CA CYS A 16 -12.35 -16.21 -3.49
C CYS A 16 -11.57 -15.87 -4.77
N GLY A 17 -11.57 -16.80 -5.73
CA GLY A 17 -10.97 -16.58 -7.04
C GLY A 17 -11.78 -15.58 -7.90
N PRO A 18 -13.10 -15.73 -8.02
CA PRO A 18 -13.95 -14.78 -8.73
C PRO A 18 -14.06 -13.45 -7.98
N THR A 19 -14.37 -12.38 -8.72
CA THR A 19 -14.59 -11.04 -8.17
C THR A 19 -16.04 -10.60 -8.33
N MET A 20 -16.47 -9.64 -7.52
CA MET A 20 -17.77 -8.96 -7.63
C MET A 20 -17.59 -7.56 -8.21
N ASN A 21 -18.52 -7.09 -9.04
CA ASN A 21 -18.47 -5.74 -9.60
C ASN A 21 -19.17 -4.73 -8.71
N ILE A 22 -18.55 -3.55 -8.56
CA ILE A 22 -19.14 -2.35 -7.95
C ILE A 22 -19.15 -1.28 -9.04
N VAL A 23 -20.33 -0.80 -9.40
CA VAL A 23 -20.58 0.15 -10.47
C VAL A 23 -20.57 1.56 -9.91
N ASP A 24 -19.84 2.46 -10.54
CA ASP A 24 -19.97 3.89 -10.31
C ASP A 24 -21.32 4.37 -10.88
N ALA A 25 -22.18 4.91 -10.02
CA ALA A 25 -23.52 5.34 -10.43
C ALA A 25 -23.51 6.52 -11.43
N SER A 26 -22.43 7.29 -11.48
CA SER A 26 -22.31 8.48 -12.33
C SER A 26 -21.67 8.17 -13.68
N THR A 27 -20.67 7.29 -13.73
CA THR A 27 -19.92 6.99 -14.96
C THR A 27 -20.32 5.66 -15.61
N GLY A 28 -20.95 4.75 -14.85
CA GLY A 28 -21.20 3.37 -15.28
C GLY A 28 -19.95 2.48 -15.32
N GLU A 29 -18.77 3.01 -15.00
CA GLU A 29 -17.55 2.21 -14.88
C GLU A 29 -17.66 1.26 -13.70
N TYR A 30 -17.08 0.06 -13.82
CA TYR A 30 -17.06 -0.91 -12.72
C TYR A 30 -15.66 -1.07 -12.14
N ARG A 31 -15.60 -1.13 -10.81
CA ARG A 31 -14.45 -1.57 -10.04
C ARG A 31 -14.72 -2.96 -9.49
N THR A 32 -13.71 -3.82 -9.51
CA THR A 32 -13.81 -5.16 -8.93
C THR A 32 -13.57 -5.15 -7.42
N ALA A 33 -14.31 -6.00 -6.72
CA ALA A 33 -14.16 -6.30 -5.31
C ALA A 33 -13.81 -7.79 -5.13
N GLN A 34 -12.94 -8.04 -4.17
CA GLN A 34 -12.43 -9.36 -3.80
C GLN A 34 -13.21 -9.84 -2.58
N VAL A 35 -13.51 -11.15 -2.47
CA VAL A 35 -14.28 -11.67 -1.33
C VAL A 35 -13.34 -12.42 -0.39
N PHE A 36 -13.08 -11.84 0.78
CA PHE A 36 -12.36 -12.49 1.87
C PHE A 36 -13.27 -13.56 2.51
N VAL A 37 -12.69 -14.70 2.85
CA VAL A 37 -13.39 -15.83 3.48
C VAL A 37 -12.57 -16.33 4.66
N ALA A 38 -13.25 -16.58 5.78
CA ALA A 38 -12.67 -17.22 6.95
C ALA A 38 -13.57 -18.36 7.45
N VAL A 39 -12.98 -19.50 7.82
CA VAL A 39 -13.73 -20.70 8.22
C VAL A 39 -13.13 -21.34 9.46
N MET A 40 -13.95 -21.53 10.49
CA MET A 40 -13.57 -22.27 11.70
C MET A 40 -13.32 -23.75 11.38
N GLY A 41 -12.19 -24.28 11.83
CA GLY A 41 -11.77 -25.66 11.54
C GLY A 41 -12.75 -26.72 12.04
N ALA A 42 -13.30 -26.54 13.25
CA ALA A 42 -14.18 -27.52 13.89
C ALA A 42 -15.63 -27.42 13.42
N SER A 43 -16.29 -26.26 13.58
CA SER A 43 -17.70 -26.08 13.20
C SER A 43 -17.95 -25.82 11.71
N ASN A 44 -16.93 -25.42 10.94
CA ASN A 44 -17.07 -24.82 9.61
C ASN A 44 -17.88 -23.51 9.60
N TYR A 45 -18.02 -22.84 10.74
CA TYR A 45 -18.62 -21.50 10.80
C TYR A 45 -17.85 -20.55 9.90
N THR A 46 -18.60 -19.91 9.00
CA THR A 46 -18.02 -19.19 7.86
C THR A 46 -18.28 -17.71 8.02
N TYR A 47 -17.23 -16.92 7.83
CA TYR A 47 -17.29 -15.48 7.64
C TYR A 47 -16.90 -15.15 6.20
N ALA A 48 -17.55 -14.15 5.62
CA ALA A 48 -17.18 -13.62 4.33
C ALA A 48 -17.50 -12.13 4.25
N GLU A 49 -16.64 -11.37 3.57
CA GLU A 49 -16.87 -9.97 3.23
C GLU A 49 -16.17 -9.61 1.92
N ALA A 50 -16.64 -8.57 1.25
CA ALA A 50 -15.99 -7.97 0.12
C ALA A 50 -15.05 -6.84 0.55
N THR A 51 -13.85 -6.81 -0.03
CA THR A 51 -12.86 -5.72 0.05
C THR A 51 -12.50 -5.23 -1.34
N TYR A 52 -12.00 -4.00 -1.45
CA TYR A 52 -11.58 -3.46 -2.75
C TYR A 52 -10.29 -4.08 -3.30
N SER A 53 -9.46 -4.66 -2.43
CA SER A 53 -8.23 -5.31 -2.84
C SER A 53 -7.83 -6.42 -1.86
N GLN A 54 -6.77 -7.15 -2.23
CA GLN A 54 -6.08 -8.11 -1.35
C GLN A 54 -4.79 -7.51 -0.77
N LYS A 55 -4.69 -6.17 -0.75
CA LYS A 55 -3.53 -5.47 -0.17
C LYS A 55 -3.49 -5.70 1.34
N LEU A 56 -2.32 -5.48 1.92
CA LEU A 56 -2.03 -5.75 3.33
C LEU A 56 -3.04 -5.10 4.29
N GLU A 57 -3.46 -3.86 4.04
CA GLU A 57 -4.46 -3.17 4.88
C GLU A 57 -5.82 -3.86 4.85
N ASP A 58 -6.36 -4.11 3.66
CA ASP A 58 -7.64 -4.82 3.49
C ASP A 58 -7.56 -6.20 4.16
N TRP A 59 -6.48 -6.94 3.93
CA TRP A 59 -6.23 -8.26 4.50
C TRP A 59 -6.22 -8.25 6.04
N VAL A 60 -5.43 -7.37 6.64
CA VAL A 60 -5.30 -7.26 8.10
C VAL A 60 -6.61 -6.82 8.73
N MET A 61 -7.28 -5.84 8.12
CA MET A 61 -8.55 -5.34 8.64
C MET A 61 -9.71 -6.33 8.46
N SER A 62 -9.65 -7.22 7.45
CA SER A 62 -10.58 -8.35 7.33
C SER A 62 -10.49 -9.33 8.49
N HIS A 63 -9.28 -9.55 9.05
CA HIS A 63 -9.13 -10.36 10.25
C HIS A 63 -9.75 -9.69 11.48
N ALA A 64 -9.49 -8.39 11.67
CA ALA A 64 -10.08 -7.63 12.77
C ALA A 64 -11.62 -7.72 12.76
N ARG A 65 -12.25 -7.45 11.60
CA ARG A 65 -13.71 -7.58 11.42
C ARG A 65 -14.20 -9.02 11.56
N CYS A 66 -13.41 -10.01 11.12
CA CYS A 66 -13.73 -11.42 11.32
C CYS A 66 -13.74 -11.78 12.82
N PHE A 67 -12.76 -11.35 13.61
CA PHE A 67 -12.71 -11.66 15.04
C PHE A 67 -13.88 -11.00 15.79
N GLU A 68 -14.23 -9.76 15.43
CA GLU A 68 -15.44 -9.10 15.92
C GLU A 68 -16.71 -9.90 15.58
N PHE A 69 -16.83 -10.39 14.33
CA PHE A 69 -17.94 -11.24 13.91
C PHE A 69 -18.03 -12.56 14.69
N LEU A 70 -16.89 -13.19 14.97
CA LEU A 70 -16.83 -14.40 15.79
C LEU A 70 -17.15 -14.12 17.28
N GLY A 71 -16.98 -12.88 17.74
CA GLY A 71 -17.07 -12.51 19.14
C GLY A 71 -15.91 -13.04 19.98
N GLY A 72 -14.77 -13.34 19.36
CA GLY A 72 -13.61 -13.96 19.99
C GLY A 72 -12.49 -14.23 19.00
N VAL A 73 -11.31 -14.60 19.52
CA VAL A 73 -10.10 -14.84 18.74
C VAL A 73 -9.72 -16.31 18.77
N PRO A 74 -9.44 -16.95 17.61
CA PRO A 74 -8.92 -18.32 17.56
C PRO A 74 -7.49 -18.42 18.13
N GLU A 75 -7.03 -19.63 18.46
CA GLU A 75 -5.63 -19.84 18.85
C GLU A 75 -4.67 -19.61 17.66
N LEU A 76 -5.07 -20.05 16.47
CA LEU A 76 -4.30 -20.10 15.25
C LEU A 76 -5.09 -19.56 14.05
N VAL A 77 -4.44 -18.72 13.25
CA VAL A 77 -4.91 -18.30 11.93
C VAL A 77 -4.02 -18.94 10.87
N ILE A 78 -4.65 -19.63 9.92
CA ILE A 78 -3.98 -20.38 8.85
C ILE A 78 -4.31 -19.72 7.51
N PRO A 79 -3.47 -18.79 7.02
CA PRO A 79 -3.65 -18.18 5.72
C PRO A 79 -3.07 -19.05 4.59
N ASP A 80 -3.77 -19.08 3.45
CA ASP A 80 -3.32 -19.84 2.28
C ASP A 80 -2.25 -19.11 1.43
N ASN A 81 -2.19 -17.79 1.52
CA ASN A 81 -1.30 -16.97 0.69
C ASN A 81 -0.06 -16.47 1.46
N LEU A 82 1.12 -16.99 1.09
CA LEU A 82 2.42 -16.55 1.62
C LEU A 82 2.80 -15.12 1.19
N LYS A 83 2.28 -14.55 0.08
CA LYS A 83 2.84 -13.31 -0.47
C LYS A 83 2.45 -12.04 0.30
N SER A 84 1.23 -11.97 0.81
CA SER A 84 0.78 -10.85 1.66
C SER A 84 1.19 -11.04 3.12
N ALA A 85 1.39 -12.29 3.53
CA ALA A 85 1.71 -12.67 4.90
C ALA A 85 3.22 -12.75 5.20
N VAL A 86 4.10 -12.88 4.19
CA VAL A 86 5.51 -13.21 4.39
C VAL A 86 6.43 -12.28 3.58
N THR A 87 7.39 -11.67 4.26
CA THR A 87 8.35 -10.71 3.67
C THR A 87 9.47 -11.40 2.89
N LYS A 88 9.84 -12.63 3.28
CA LYS A 88 10.71 -13.56 2.54
C LYS A 88 10.28 -15.00 2.81
N PRO A 89 9.98 -15.82 1.79
CA PRO A 89 9.64 -17.22 2.00
C PRO A 89 10.87 -18.00 2.47
N CYS A 90 10.99 -18.25 3.77
CA CYS A 90 11.97 -19.18 4.34
C CYS A 90 11.28 -20.50 4.68
N ARG A 91 11.98 -21.61 4.42
CA ARG A 91 11.48 -22.98 4.62
C ARG A 91 11.38 -23.39 6.09
N TYR A 92 12.03 -22.65 7.00
CA TYR A 92 12.11 -22.96 8.42
C TYR A 92 11.41 -21.93 9.32
N GLU A 93 11.55 -20.64 9.02
CA GLU A 93 10.88 -19.53 9.74
C GLU A 93 10.46 -18.44 8.73
N PRO A 94 9.25 -18.46 8.17
CA PRO A 94 8.80 -17.36 7.34
C PRO A 94 8.63 -16.11 8.21
N ASP A 95 9.47 -15.10 8.03
CA ASP A 95 9.30 -13.79 8.66
C ASP A 95 7.95 -13.19 8.21
N LEU A 96 6.98 -13.23 9.13
CA LEU A 96 5.69 -12.59 8.94
C LEU A 96 5.89 -11.12 8.65
N ASN A 97 5.04 -10.57 7.77
CA ASN A 97 5.03 -9.13 7.55
C ASN A 97 4.87 -8.40 8.90
N PRO A 98 5.71 -7.41 9.25
CA PRO A 98 5.66 -6.74 10.54
C PRO A 98 4.28 -6.14 10.90
N THR A 99 3.52 -5.68 9.91
CA THR A 99 2.16 -5.18 10.10
C THR A 99 1.20 -6.31 10.48
N TYR A 100 1.35 -7.49 9.88
CA TYR A 100 0.53 -8.66 10.21
C TYR A 100 0.92 -9.27 11.56
N GLN A 101 2.21 -9.17 11.92
CA GLN A 101 2.70 -9.53 13.25
C GLN A 101 2.11 -8.62 14.36
N GLN A 102 1.94 -7.32 14.10
CA GLN A 102 1.26 -6.43 15.04
C GLN A 102 -0.19 -6.84 15.31
N LEU A 103 -0.93 -7.23 14.26
CA LEU A 103 -2.28 -7.78 14.40
C LEU A 103 -2.28 -9.04 15.28
N ALA A 104 -1.40 -10.00 14.99
CA ALA A 104 -1.27 -11.23 15.79
C ALA A 104 -1.00 -10.93 17.26
N THR A 105 -0.12 -9.96 17.52
CA THR A 105 0.25 -9.53 18.87
C THR A 105 -0.94 -8.88 19.58
N HIS A 106 -1.66 -7.98 18.92
CA HIS A 106 -2.82 -7.29 19.50
C HIS A 106 -3.94 -8.27 19.90
N TYR A 107 -4.23 -9.24 19.04
CA TYR A 107 -5.28 -10.24 19.30
C TYR A 107 -4.77 -11.48 20.07
N ASN A 108 -3.47 -11.54 20.41
CA ASN A 108 -2.84 -12.69 21.05
C ASN A 108 -3.12 -14.02 20.31
N THR A 109 -3.01 -14.00 18.98
CA THR A 109 -3.18 -15.17 18.11
C THR A 109 -1.88 -15.47 17.37
N VAL A 110 -1.69 -16.74 16.99
CA VAL A 110 -0.53 -17.13 16.19
C VAL A 110 -0.95 -17.28 14.73
N ILE A 111 -0.16 -16.71 13.81
CA ILE A 111 -0.38 -16.87 12.37
C ILE A 111 0.57 -17.96 11.88
N VAL A 112 0.02 -19.03 11.33
CA VAL A 112 0.79 -20.15 10.78
C VAL A 112 0.40 -20.34 9.32
N PRO A 113 1.19 -19.81 8.36
CA PRO A 113 0.91 -19.99 6.95
C PRO A 113 0.80 -21.47 6.56
N ALA A 114 -0.15 -21.78 5.68
CA ALA A 114 -0.26 -23.13 5.14
C ALA A 114 1.03 -23.51 4.39
N ARG A 115 1.53 -24.73 4.62
CA ARG A 115 2.80 -25.16 4.04
C ARG A 115 2.66 -25.34 2.52
N PRO A 116 3.58 -24.79 1.71
CA PRO A 116 3.63 -25.06 0.27
C PRO A 116 3.67 -26.56 -0.01
N TYR A 117 2.95 -27.00 -1.05
CA TYR A 117 2.93 -28.40 -1.53
C TYR A 117 2.39 -29.45 -0.54
N LYS A 118 1.63 -29.03 0.49
CA LYS A 118 0.84 -29.94 1.35
C LYS A 118 -0.66 -29.66 1.22
N PRO A 119 -1.35 -30.33 0.26
CA PRO A 119 -2.77 -30.11 -0.04
C PRO A 119 -3.71 -30.26 1.17
N LYS A 120 -3.32 -31.09 2.15
CA LYS A 120 -4.13 -31.39 3.33
C LYS A 120 -4.32 -30.18 4.27
N ASP A 121 -3.36 -29.25 4.31
CA ASP A 121 -3.43 -28.06 5.16
C ASP A 121 -4.36 -26.98 4.53
N LYS A 122 -4.63 -27.09 3.21
CA LYS A 122 -5.43 -26.13 2.42
C LYS A 122 -6.91 -26.48 2.30
N ALA A 123 -7.25 -27.76 2.46
CA ALA A 123 -8.56 -28.30 2.12
C ALA A 123 -9.76 -27.62 2.81
N LYS A 124 -9.58 -27.05 4.01
CA LYS A 124 -10.66 -26.34 4.73
C LYS A 124 -10.94 -24.96 4.14
N ALA A 125 -9.90 -24.20 3.82
CA ALA A 125 -10.03 -22.90 3.17
C ALA A 125 -10.68 -23.05 1.80
N GLU A 126 -10.18 -23.97 0.96
CA GLU A 126 -10.69 -24.23 -0.38
C GLU A 126 -12.18 -24.60 -0.38
N VAL A 127 -12.60 -25.51 0.53
CA VAL A 127 -14.01 -25.89 0.67
C VAL A 127 -14.86 -24.70 1.15
N GLY A 128 -14.32 -23.88 2.06
CA GLY A 128 -14.94 -22.64 2.51
C GLY A 128 -15.22 -21.67 1.37
N VAL A 129 -14.19 -21.40 0.56
CA VAL A 129 -14.27 -20.55 -0.62
C VAL A 129 -15.33 -21.07 -1.60
N GLN A 130 -15.30 -22.36 -1.95
CA GLN A 130 -16.30 -22.96 -2.85
C GLN A 130 -17.74 -22.84 -2.32
N ILE A 131 -17.92 -22.92 -1.00
CA ILE A 131 -19.22 -22.73 -0.36
C ILE A 131 -19.67 -21.26 -0.49
N VAL A 132 -18.79 -20.29 -0.24
CA VAL A 132 -19.09 -18.86 -0.38
C VAL A 132 -19.38 -18.50 -1.84
N GLU A 133 -18.57 -18.98 -2.79
CA GLU A 133 -18.80 -18.79 -4.22
C GLU A 133 -20.19 -19.28 -4.63
N ARG A 134 -20.57 -20.49 -4.20
CA ARG A 134 -21.85 -21.10 -4.58
C ARG A 134 -23.07 -20.47 -3.90
N TRP A 135 -22.98 -20.19 -2.61
CA TRP A 135 -24.15 -19.80 -1.82
C TRP A 135 -24.30 -18.30 -1.60
N ILE A 136 -23.23 -17.54 -1.81
CA ILE A 136 -23.24 -16.09 -1.68
C ILE A 136 -23.03 -15.46 -3.06
N MET A 137 -21.84 -15.62 -3.65
CA MET A 137 -21.48 -14.88 -4.88
C MET A 137 -22.38 -15.24 -6.06
N ALA A 138 -22.65 -16.53 -6.27
CA ALA A 138 -23.54 -16.96 -7.34
C ALA A 138 -24.97 -16.42 -7.17
N ARG A 139 -25.46 -16.20 -5.94
CA ARG A 139 -26.79 -15.58 -5.73
C ARG A 139 -26.79 -14.09 -6.05
N LEU A 140 -25.66 -13.41 -5.87
CA LEU A 140 -25.49 -11.98 -6.10
C LEU A 140 -25.06 -11.63 -7.53
N ARG A 141 -24.76 -12.63 -8.39
CA ARG A 141 -24.16 -12.42 -9.73
C ARG A 141 -24.99 -11.58 -10.70
N ASN A 142 -26.31 -11.50 -10.49
CA ASN A 142 -27.25 -10.75 -11.32
C ASN A 142 -27.72 -9.44 -10.63
N GLU A 143 -27.15 -9.08 -9.49
CA GLU A 143 -27.43 -7.82 -8.79
C GLU A 143 -26.32 -6.81 -9.06
N SER A 144 -26.68 -5.53 -9.23
CA SER A 144 -25.74 -4.42 -9.35
C SER A 144 -25.55 -3.74 -8.00
N PHE A 145 -24.30 -3.42 -7.68
CA PHE A 145 -23.92 -2.74 -6.44
C PHE A 145 -23.24 -1.43 -6.76
N PHE A 146 -23.62 -0.36 -6.05
CA PHE A 146 -23.07 0.98 -6.26
C PHE A 146 -22.10 1.41 -5.17
N SER A 147 -21.92 0.57 -4.15
CA SER A 147 -20.90 0.77 -3.12
C SER A 147 -20.47 -0.56 -2.51
N LEU A 148 -19.25 -0.59 -1.98
CA LEU A 148 -18.76 -1.76 -1.23
C LEU A 148 -19.64 -2.06 -0.02
N ARG A 149 -20.16 -1.01 0.65
CA ARG A 149 -21.07 -1.15 1.78
C ARG A 149 -22.35 -1.89 1.39
N GLN A 150 -22.96 -1.54 0.25
CA GLN A 150 -24.18 -2.20 -0.22
C GLN A 150 -23.95 -3.68 -0.50
N LEU A 151 -22.84 -4.02 -1.17
CA LEU A 151 -22.44 -5.41 -1.41
C LEU A 151 -22.27 -6.16 -0.08
N ASN A 152 -21.54 -5.59 0.87
CA ASN A 152 -21.31 -6.20 2.18
C ASN A 152 -22.59 -6.39 3.00
N LEU A 153 -23.55 -5.47 2.94
CA LEU A 153 -24.86 -5.66 3.58
C LEU A 153 -25.63 -6.85 3.00
N LYS A 154 -25.54 -7.10 1.68
CA LYS A 154 -26.15 -8.29 1.07
C LYS A 154 -25.38 -9.57 1.43
N ILE A 155 -24.04 -9.53 1.43
CA ILE A 155 -23.21 -10.66 1.86
C ILE A 155 -23.56 -11.05 3.31
N GLN A 156 -23.67 -10.10 4.23
CA GLN A 156 -24.02 -10.36 5.63
C GLN A 156 -25.36 -11.10 5.77
N LYS A 157 -26.38 -10.72 5.01
CA LYS A 157 -27.68 -11.43 5.01
C LYS A 157 -27.55 -12.87 4.53
N LEU A 158 -26.84 -13.08 3.41
CA LEU A 158 -26.61 -14.42 2.87
C LEU A 158 -25.69 -15.28 3.76
N LEU A 159 -24.82 -14.64 4.54
CA LEU A 159 -23.94 -15.31 5.50
C LEU A 159 -24.74 -15.92 6.66
N VAL A 160 -25.78 -15.21 7.15
CA VAL A 160 -26.72 -15.74 8.15
C VAL A 160 -27.42 -16.99 7.61
N ASP A 161 -28.00 -16.90 6.41
CA ASP A 161 -28.62 -18.05 5.73
C ASP A 161 -27.63 -19.23 5.59
N LEU A 162 -26.40 -18.93 5.17
CA LEU A 162 -25.36 -19.94 4.96
C LEU A 162 -25.04 -20.70 6.25
N ASN A 163 -24.86 -19.98 7.35
CA ASN A 163 -24.47 -20.55 8.63
C ASN A 163 -25.61 -21.28 9.34
N GLN A 164 -26.87 -20.89 9.10
CA GLN A 164 -28.05 -21.53 9.68
C GLN A 164 -28.49 -22.79 8.93
N ARG A 165 -28.01 -23.03 7.70
CA ARG A 165 -28.34 -24.24 6.93
C ARG A 165 -27.86 -25.51 7.62
N LYS A 166 -28.73 -26.53 7.62
CA LYS A 166 -28.42 -27.88 8.10
C LYS A 166 -27.26 -28.49 7.31
N MET A 167 -26.32 -29.09 8.02
CA MET A 167 -25.18 -29.77 7.41
C MET A 167 -25.50 -31.24 7.14
N LYS A 168 -25.00 -31.79 6.02
CA LYS A 168 -25.24 -33.20 5.65
C LYS A 168 -24.46 -34.20 6.52
N LYS A 169 -23.25 -33.83 6.95
CA LYS A 169 -22.29 -34.73 7.63
C LYS A 169 -22.17 -34.48 9.14
N HIS A 170 -22.85 -33.46 9.66
CA HIS A 170 -22.78 -33.04 11.06
C HIS A 170 -24.20 -32.66 11.52
N PRO A 171 -24.58 -32.99 12.77
CA PRO A 171 -25.88 -32.61 13.29
C PRO A 171 -25.99 -31.09 13.41
N GLY A 172 -27.18 -30.55 13.10
CA GLY A 172 -27.46 -29.12 13.17
C GLY A 172 -26.88 -28.32 12.00
N SER A 173 -26.62 -27.04 12.26
CA SER A 173 -26.06 -26.05 11.34
C SER A 173 -24.66 -25.63 11.77
N ARG A 174 -23.95 -24.89 10.89
CA ARG A 174 -22.64 -24.31 11.23
C ARG A 174 -22.74 -23.41 12.46
N LEU A 175 -23.80 -22.62 12.55
CA LEU A 175 -24.09 -21.76 13.70
C LEU A 175 -24.25 -22.57 14.98
N SER A 176 -25.09 -23.60 14.99
CA SER A 176 -25.30 -24.41 16.21
C SER A 176 -24.02 -25.13 16.67
N GLN A 177 -23.19 -25.58 15.73
CA GLN A 177 -21.89 -26.16 16.04
C GLN A 177 -20.94 -25.07 16.60
N PHE A 178 -20.90 -23.89 15.98
CA PHE A 178 -20.09 -22.79 16.49
C PHE A 178 -20.43 -22.42 17.93
N GLU A 179 -21.72 -22.22 18.22
CA GLU A 179 -22.18 -21.81 19.55
C GLU A 179 -21.91 -22.85 20.62
N SER A 180 -21.99 -24.15 20.27
CA SER A 180 -21.79 -25.25 21.21
C SER A 180 -20.32 -25.56 21.48
N ILE A 181 -19.44 -25.50 20.46
CA ILE A 181 -18.06 -25.96 20.61
C ILE A 181 -17.01 -24.85 20.45
N ASP A 182 -17.11 -24.00 19.43
CA ASP A 182 -16.05 -23.04 19.09
C ASP A 182 -16.14 -21.78 19.96
N LYS A 183 -17.32 -21.15 20.03
CA LYS A 183 -17.55 -19.91 20.78
C LYS A 183 -17.07 -19.96 22.23
N PRO A 184 -17.35 -21.01 23.04
CA PRO A 184 -16.82 -21.08 24.41
C PRO A 184 -15.31 -21.33 24.49
N ALA A 185 -14.67 -21.79 23.41
CA ALA A 185 -13.24 -22.08 23.35
C ALA A 185 -12.40 -20.93 22.75
N LEU A 186 -13.04 -19.87 22.21
CA LEU A 186 -12.33 -18.70 21.69
C LEU A 186 -11.72 -17.86 22.84
N LYS A 187 -10.58 -17.23 22.55
CA LYS A 187 -10.02 -16.21 23.43
C LYS A 187 -10.90 -14.95 23.39
N PRO A 188 -10.98 -14.17 24.48
CA PRO A 188 -11.75 -12.93 24.49
C PRO A 188 -11.13 -11.91 23.51
N LEU A 189 -11.98 -11.03 22.98
CA LEU A 189 -11.52 -9.88 22.21
C LEU A 189 -10.79 -8.88 23.13
N PRO A 190 -9.74 -8.20 22.64
CA PRO A 190 -9.18 -7.05 23.34
C PRO A 190 -10.23 -5.96 23.57
N THR A 191 -10.07 -5.20 24.66
CA THR A 191 -10.98 -4.09 24.99
C THR A 191 -10.84 -2.91 24.04
N GLN A 192 -9.65 -2.70 23.48
CA GLN A 192 -9.38 -1.67 22.48
C GLN A 192 -9.53 -2.27 21.08
N ALA A 193 -10.23 -1.57 20.19
CA ALA A 193 -10.32 -1.95 18.80
C ALA A 193 -8.95 -1.87 18.11
N TYR A 194 -8.70 -2.78 17.17
CA TYR A 194 -7.46 -2.76 16.41
C TYR A 194 -7.42 -1.57 15.46
N SER A 195 -6.36 -0.76 15.57
CA SER A 195 -6.06 0.31 14.62
C SER A 195 -4.97 -0.13 13.66
N TYR A 196 -5.26 -0.10 12.36
CA TYR A 196 -4.28 -0.44 11.33
C TYR A 196 -3.04 0.45 11.44
N THR A 197 -1.88 -0.20 11.50
CA THR A 197 -0.56 0.44 11.54
C THR A 197 0.32 -0.23 10.50
N LEU A 198 0.62 0.48 9.41
CA LEU A 198 1.59 0.01 8.43
C LEU A 198 2.99 0.10 9.03
N VAL A 199 3.65 -1.05 9.18
CA VAL A 199 5.03 -1.14 9.64
C VAL A 199 5.93 -1.40 8.44
N LYS A 200 6.90 -0.51 8.22
CA LYS A 200 7.81 -0.57 7.07
C LYS A 200 9.23 -0.16 7.45
N GLN A 201 10.20 -0.97 7.05
CA GLN A 201 11.61 -0.59 7.11
C GLN A 201 11.93 0.45 6.03
N VAL A 202 12.49 1.58 6.43
CA VAL A 202 12.82 2.72 5.57
C VAL A 202 14.28 3.15 5.80
N SER A 203 14.93 3.65 4.76
CA SER A 203 16.29 4.16 4.86
C SER A 203 16.28 5.69 4.85
N VAL A 204 17.08 6.29 5.73
CA VAL A 204 17.26 7.75 5.77
C VAL A 204 18.17 8.16 4.62
N HIS A 205 17.66 9.07 3.79
CA HIS A 205 18.41 9.60 2.65
C HIS A 205 19.34 10.75 3.08
N ILE A 206 20.17 11.19 2.13
CA ILE A 206 21.17 12.26 2.35
C ILE A 206 20.53 13.61 2.69
N ASP A 207 19.27 13.77 2.31
CA ASP A 207 18.42 14.91 2.60
C ASP A 207 17.70 14.75 3.96
N TYR A 208 18.15 13.83 4.84
CA TYR A 208 17.57 13.56 6.17
C TYR A 208 16.06 13.24 6.14
N HIS A 209 15.54 12.74 5.02
CA HIS A 209 14.16 12.28 4.91
C HIS A 209 14.06 10.77 4.69
N VAL A 210 12.93 10.21 5.10
CA VAL A 210 12.49 8.84 4.78
C VAL A 210 11.23 8.88 3.92
N GLU A 211 11.10 7.92 3.02
CA GLU A 211 9.92 7.81 2.15
C GLU A 211 8.93 6.78 2.70
N VAL A 212 7.73 7.26 3.05
CA VAL A 212 6.59 6.44 3.46
C VAL A 212 5.44 6.73 2.50
N GLU A 213 4.98 5.70 1.77
CA GLU A 213 3.89 5.82 0.80
C GLU A 213 4.01 6.99 -0.20
N LYS A 214 5.23 7.19 -0.74
CA LYS A 214 5.59 8.30 -1.66
C LYS A 214 5.52 9.71 -1.05
N HIS A 215 5.37 9.83 0.27
CA HIS A 215 5.54 11.08 1.00
C HIS A 215 6.86 11.05 1.79
N TYR A 216 7.51 12.20 1.94
CA TYR A 216 8.80 12.31 2.59
C TYR A 216 8.68 12.93 3.99
N TYR A 217 9.21 12.25 5.00
CA TYR A 217 9.18 12.71 6.39
C TYR A 217 10.61 12.91 6.90
N SER A 218 10.86 14.07 7.50
CA SER A 218 12.18 14.39 8.05
C SER A 218 12.50 13.57 9.30
N VAL A 219 13.78 13.33 9.55
CA VAL A 219 14.31 12.73 10.78
C VAL A 219 15.57 13.47 11.21
N PRO A 220 16.00 13.37 12.48
CA PRO A 220 17.25 13.96 12.93
C PRO A 220 18.41 13.60 11.97
N HIS A 221 19.13 14.63 11.50
CA HIS A 221 20.22 14.48 10.52
C HIS A 221 21.34 13.50 10.95
N THR A 222 21.49 13.25 12.24
CA THR A 222 22.42 12.25 12.79
C THR A 222 22.12 10.83 12.30
N LEU A 223 20.91 10.59 11.80
CA LEU A 223 20.44 9.30 11.30
C LEU A 223 20.63 9.13 9.79
N ILE A 224 21.30 10.06 9.09
CA ILE A 224 21.57 9.92 7.64
C ILE A 224 22.22 8.56 7.33
N LYS A 225 21.72 7.88 6.29
CA LYS A 225 22.09 6.51 5.86
C LYS A 225 21.73 5.37 6.82
N GLN A 226 21.11 5.66 7.97
CA GLN A 226 20.60 4.62 8.87
C GLN A 226 19.28 4.03 8.36
N LYS A 227 18.92 2.86 8.88
CA LYS A 227 17.62 2.23 8.66
C LYS A 227 16.72 2.47 9.86
N LEU A 228 15.46 2.82 9.60
CA LEU A 228 14.43 3.10 10.58
C LEU A 228 13.21 2.22 10.33
N GLU A 229 12.42 2.02 11.37
CA GLU A 229 11.10 1.43 11.26
C GLU A 229 10.04 2.54 11.28
N ALA A 230 9.26 2.63 10.20
CA ALA A 230 8.16 3.56 10.08
C ALA A 230 6.85 2.87 10.43
N HIS A 231 6.12 3.45 11.39
CA HIS A 231 4.78 3.06 11.80
C HIS A 231 3.81 4.13 11.30
N ALA A 232 3.07 3.83 10.24
CA ALA A 232 2.07 4.72 9.68
C ALA A 232 0.67 4.26 10.09
N THR A 233 0.09 4.99 11.04
CA THR A 233 -1.32 4.86 11.47
C THR A 233 -2.21 5.75 10.61
N GLY A 234 -3.53 5.73 10.81
CA GLY A 234 -4.45 6.59 10.05
C GLY A 234 -4.10 8.09 10.08
N GLN A 235 -3.52 8.59 11.18
CA GLN A 235 -3.27 10.03 11.38
C GLN A 235 -1.80 10.41 11.52
N LEU A 236 -0.94 9.47 11.93
CA LEU A 236 0.45 9.77 12.29
C LEU A 236 1.42 8.82 11.59
N VAL A 237 2.61 9.35 11.29
CA VAL A 237 3.79 8.57 10.95
C VAL A 237 4.80 8.72 12.08
N THR A 238 5.03 7.62 12.79
CA THR A 238 6.04 7.53 13.85
C THR A 238 7.25 6.76 13.34
N LEU A 239 8.44 7.29 13.59
CA LEU A 239 9.70 6.72 13.13
C LEU A 239 10.50 6.24 14.33
N TYR A 240 10.98 5.00 14.27
CA TYR A 240 11.77 4.36 15.31
C TYR A 240 13.16 4.01 14.80
N HIS A 241 14.18 4.27 15.61
CA HIS A 241 15.54 3.76 15.44
C HIS A 241 15.83 2.80 16.58
N GLN A 242 16.07 1.52 16.27
CA GLN A 242 16.39 0.49 17.27
C GLN A 242 15.36 0.41 18.43
N GLY A 243 14.07 0.57 18.12
CA GLY A 243 12.97 0.55 19.09
C GLY A 243 12.72 1.87 19.82
N VAL A 244 13.57 2.89 19.64
CA VAL A 244 13.40 4.22 20.24
C VAL A 244 12.72 5.16 19.24
N GLN A 245 11.66 5.85 19.67
CA GLN A 245 10.98 6.85 18.85
C GLN A 245 11.92 8.03 18.57
N VAL A 246 12.18 8.32 17.29
CA VAL A 246 13.07 9.41 16.85
C VAL A 246 12.31 10.58 16.21
N ALA A 247 11.11 10.35 15.69
CA ALA A 247 10.27 11.40 15.10
C ALA A 247 8.79 10.99 15.05
N VAL A 248 7.90 11.98 15.10
CA VAL A 248 6.45 11.82 14.90
C VAL A 248 5.98 12.94 13.97
N HIS A 249 5.19 12.59 12.97
CA HIS A 249 4.62 13.54 12.01
C HIS A 249 3.13 13.29 11.78
N PRO A 250 2.33 14.33 11.49
CA PRO A 250 1.03 14.15 10.87
C PRO A 250 1.17 13.39 9.54
N ARG A 251 0.36 12.35 9.32
CA ARG A 251 0.36 11.59 8.07
C ARG A 251 -0.23 12.44 6.95
N SER A 252 0.45 12.46 5.81
CA SER A 252 0.05 13.16 4.60
C SER A 252 0.00 12.19 3.42
N HIS A 253 -1.07 12.29 2.63
CA HIS A 253 -1.28 11.50 1.41
C HIS A 253 -0.85 12.24 0.13
N ARG A 254 -0.23 13.42 0.25
CA ARG A 254 0.25 14.19 -0.90
C ARG A 254 1.52 13.53 -1.48
N GLU A 255 1.38 12.88 -2.63
CA GLU A 255 2.51 12.21 -3.30
C GLU A 255 3.62 13.23 -3.68
N GLY A 256 4.87 12.91 -3.33
CA GLY A 256 6.05 13.70 -3.64
C GLY A 256 6.24 14.97 -2.79
N ALA A 257 5.36 15.22 -1.83
CA ALA A 257 5.49 16.31 -0.87
C ALA A 257 6.36 15.91 0.33
N HIS A 258 6.75 16.91 1.13
CA HIS A 258 7.60 16.75 2.31
C HIS A 258 6.88 17.29 3.55
N THR A 259 7.02 16.56 4.65
CA THR A 259 6.69 17.02 6.01
C THR A 259 7.99 17.10 6.79
N THR A 260 8.47 18.34 6.97
CA THR A 260 9.79 18.63 7.54
C THR A 260 9.63 19.37 8.87
N LEU A 261 10.33 18.93 9.90
CA LEU A 261 10.48 19.65 11.16
C LEU A 261 11.84 20.33 11.18
N ASP A 262 11.88 21.62 11.52
CA ASP A 262 13.11 22.42 11.48
C ASP A 262 14.18 21.89 12.45
N LEU A 263 13.75 21.37 13.61
CA LEU A 263 14.62 20.75 14.63
C LEU A 263 15.35 19.48 14.15
N HIS A 264 14.92 18.85 13.06
CA HIS A 264 15.62 17.71 12.48
C HIS A 264 16.83 18.12 11.65
N MET A 265 16.89 19.39 11.25
CA MET A 265 18.00 19.93 10.47
C MET A 265 19.24 20.09 11.36
N PRO A 266 20.46 19.90 10.81
CA PRO A 266 21.69 20.17 11.54
C PRO A 266 21.79 21.64 11.96
N ILE A 267 22.13 21.89 13.23
CA ILE A 267 22.52 23.23 13.74
C ILE A 267 23.79 23.72 13.01
N ALA A 268 24.62 22.80 12.53
CA ALA A 268 25.93 23.05 11.92
C ALA A 268 25.94 23.16 10.38
N HIS A 269 24.86 23.64 9.74
CA HIS A 269 24.87 23.88 8.28
C HIS A 269 25.77 25.03 7.82
N GLN A 270 26.51 25.71 8.71
CA GLN A 270 27.50 26.72 8.33
C GLN A 270 28.85 26.14 7.88
N LYS A 271 29.24 24.92 8.29
CA LYS A 271 30.59 24.39 7.97
C LYS A 271 30.59 22.87 7.81
N GLN A 272 30.70 22.43 6.55
CA GLN A 272 31.17 21.11 6.11
C GLN A 272 30.22 19.90 6.26
N GLN A 273 29.43 19.63 5.22
CA GLN A 273 29.06 18.27 4.83
C GLN A 273 29.35 18.06 3.34
N GLN A 274 29.58 16.80 2.94
CA GLN A 274 30.02 16.40 1.59
C GLN A 274 29.10 16.86 0.45
N TRP A 275 27.82 17.15 0.70
CA TRP A 275 26.82 17.47 -0.33
C TRP A 275 26.30 18.89 -0.13
N THR A 276 26.70 19.80 -1.03
CA THR A 276 26.26 21.20 -1.05
C THR A 276 25.57 21.51 -2.38
N PRO A 277 24.72 22.56 -2.45
CA PRO A 277 24.12 22.98 -3.71
C PRO A 277 25.17 23.22 -4.81
N GLN A 278 26.28 23.87 -4.44
CA GLN A 278 27.39 24.15 -5.36
C GLN A 278 28.06 22.88 -5.88
N ARG A 279 28.05 21.78 -5.11
CA ARG A 279 28.58 20.49 -5.59
C ARG A 279 27.68 19.90 -6.67
N PHE A 280 26.36 19.98 -6.52
CA PHE A 280 25.41 19.50 -7.52
C PHE A 280 25.46 20.33 -8.80
N GLU A 281 25.59 21.66 -8.67
CA GLU A 281 25.81 22.58 -9.78
C GLU A 281 27.09 22.21 -10.56
N ARG A 282 28.24 22.11 -9.87
CA ARG A 282 29.51 21.70 -10.49
C ARG A 282 29.47 20.30 -11.12
N TRP A 283 28.66 19.40 -10.58
CA TRP A 283 28.51 18.06 -11.16
C TRP A 283 27.59 18.12 -12.40
N ALA A 284 26.51 18.88 -12.36
CA ALA A 284 25.61 19.09 -13.48
C ALA A 284 26.31 19.78 -14.66
N ALA A 285 27.16 20.77 -14.38
CA ALA A 285 27.98 21.47 -15.37
C ALA A 285 28.91 20.55 -16.19
N LYS A 286 29.27 19.37 -15.66
CA LYS A 286 30.06 18.38 -16.41
C LYS A 286 29.29 17.73 -17.56
N PHE A 287 27.95 17.73 -17.48
CA PHE A 287 27.08 17.20 -18.53
C PHE A 287 26.74 18.28 -19.56
N GLY A 288 26.48 19.51 -19.10
CA GLY A 288 26.25 20.69 -19.94
C GLY A 288 25.38 21.75 -19.24
N GLY A 289 25.18 22.88 -19.91
CA GLY A 289 24.50 24.06 -19.34
C GLY A 289 23.01 23.86 -19.11
N SER A 290 22.34 23.05 -19.92
CA SER A 290 20.91 22.73 -19.75
C SER A 290 20.69 21.85 -18.53
N THR A 291 21.59 20.89 -18.28
CA THR A 291 21.54 20.04 -17.08
C THR A 291 21.78 20.86 -15.82
N GLU A 292 22.73 21.79 -15.84
CA GLU A 292 22.99 22.72 -14.75
C GLU A 292 21.77 23.59 -14.43
N GLN A 293 21.20 24.25 -15.44
CA GLN A 293 20.02 25.10 -15.29
C GLN A 293 18.82 24.31 -14.73
N PHE A 294 18.60 23.07 -15.17
CA PHE A 294 17.53 22.24 -14.65
C PHE A 294 17.74 21.86 -13.17
N VAL A 295 18.98 21.57 -12.76
CA VAL A 295 19.33 21.31 -11.36
C VAL A 295 19.08 22.54 -10.49
N MET A 296 19.44 23.73 -10.96
CA MET A 296 19.17 24.99 -10.26
C MET A 296 17.66 25.23 -10.10
N GLN A 297 16.88 25.02 -11.16
CA GLN A 297 15.42 25.17 -11.12
C GLN A 297 14.78 24.21 -10.10
N LEU A 298 15.27 22.96 -10.03
CA LEU A 298 14.81 22.00 -9.02
C LEU A 298 15.08 22.46 -7.59
N MET A 299 16.25 23.05 -7.32
CA MET A 299 16.61 23.52 -5.99
C MET A 299 15.82 24.77 -5.58
N GLN A 300 15.61 25.71 -6.50
CA GLN A 300 14.85 26.95 -6.26
C GLN A 300 13.35 26.70 -6.08
N ALA A 301 12.82 25.62 -6.66
CA ALA A 301 11.40 25.26 -6.54
C ALA A 301 10.99 24.81 -5.12
N LYS A 302 11.93 24.56 -4.22
CA LYS A 302 11.67 24.12 -2.85
C LYS A 302 12.11 25.17 -1.85
N LYS A 303 11.37 25.27 -0.74
CA LYS A 303 11.74 26.16 0.39
C LYS A 303 13.12 25.81 0.94
N HIS A 304 13.48 24.53 0.92
CA HIS A 304 14.76 24.00 1.37
C HIS A 304 15.43 23.23 0.22
N PRO A 305 16.59 23.69 -0.31
CA PRO A 305 17.29 23.05 -1.42
C PRO A 305 17.63 21.57 -1.19
N GLU A 306 17.79 21.16 0.07
CA GLU A 306 18.10 19.80 0.50
C GLU A 306 17.02 18.81 0.06
N GLN A 307 15.75 19.24 0.06
CA GLN A 307 14.62 18.44 -0.43
C GLN A 307 14.74 18.10 -1.93
N SER A 308 15.56 18.85 -2.67
CA SER A 308 15.84 18.61 -4.09
C SER A 308 17.05 17.73 -4.32
N TYR A 309 17.89 17.44 -3.30
CA TYR A 309 19.12 16.66 -3.48
C TYR A 309 18.85 15.26 -4.02
N ARG A 310 17.79 14.60 -3.55
CA ARG A 310 17.38 13.29 -4.06
C ARG A 310 16.97 13.36 -5.54
N ALA A 311 16.27 14.42 -5.94
CA ALA A 311 15.90 14.65 -7.33
C ALA A 311 17.15 14.90 -8.20
N CYS A 312 18.07 15.76 -7.75
CA CYS A 312 19.33 16.05 -8.43
C CYS A 312 20.19 14.79 -8.59
N MET A 313 20.35 13.97 -7.55
CA MET A 313 21.03 12.67 -7.63
C MET A 313 20.36 11.75 -8.65
N GLY A 314 19.03 11.66 -8.61
CA GLY A 314 18.26 10.86 -9.55
C GLY A 314 18.51 11.26 -11.00
N LEU A 315 18.48 12.56 -11.28
CA LEU A 315 18.77 13.12 -12.61
C LEU A 315 20.20 12.81 -13.06
N LEU A 316 21.21 13.17 -12.25
CA LEU A 316 22.62 13.02 -12.63
C LEU A 316 23.04 11.55 -12.75
N SER A 317 22.35 10.64 -12.05
CA SER A 317 22.55 9.19 -12.22
C SER A 317 22.10 8.66 -13.58
N LEU A 318 21.22 9.36 -14.31
CA LEU A 318 20.75 8.95 -15.64
C LEU A 318 21.88 9.02 -16.69
N GLY A 319 22.87 9.89 -16.52
CA GLY A 319 24.03 9.99 -17.42
C GLY A 319 24.81 8.68 -17.49
N LYS A 320 24.93 7.95 -16.37
CA LYS A 320 25.53 6.61 -16.33
C LYS A 320 24.79 5.58 -17.20
N LYS A 321 23.48 5.76 -17.39
CA LYS A 321 22.62 4.80 -18.12
C LYS A 321 22.44 5.18 -19.58
N PHE A 322 22.33 6.46 -19.90
CA PHE A 322 21.93 6.94 -21.23
C PHE A 322 23.00 7.76 -21.97
N THR A 323 24.18 7.96 -21.37
CA THR A 323 25.27 8.87 -21.80
C THR A 323 25.03 10.34 -21.49
N ASP A 324 26.14 11.07 -21.33
CA ASP A 324 26.13 12.48 -20.90
C ASP A 324 25.47 13.39 -21.94
N GLN A 325 25.74 13.15 -23.23
CA GLN A 325 25.14 13.90 -24.34
C GLN A 325 23.61 13.77 -24.39
N ARG A 326 23.10 12.56 -24.16
CA ARG A 326 21.64 12.32 -24.17
C ARG A 326 20.98 12.96 -22.96
N LEU A 327 21.63 12.93 -21.80
CA LEU A 327 21.12 13.59 -20.60
C LEU A 327 21.01 15.11 -20.82
N GLU A 328 22.03 15.73 -21.41
CA GLU A 328 22.02 17.16 -21.73
C GLU A 328 20.91 17.51 -22.72
N ALA A 329 20.76 16.76 -23.82
CA ALA A 329 19.67 16.97 -24.79
C ALA A 329 18.27 16.78 -24.18
N ALA A 330 18.13 15.81 -23.26
CA ALA A 330 16.89 15.60 -22.53
C ALA A 330 16.56 16.76 -21.57
N CYS A 331 17.56 17.30 -20.87
CA CYS A 331 17.39 18.46 -20.00
C CYS A 331 17.06 19.71 -20.82
N HIS A 332 17.71 19.90 -21.97
CA HIS A 332 17.41 20.99 -22.90
C HIS A 332 15.94 20.96 -23.36
N ARG A 333 15.46 19.78 -23.79
CA ARG A 333 14.05 19.58 -24.12
C ARG A 333 13.13 19.79 -22.93
N ALA A 334 13.51 19.33 -21.75
CA ALA A 334 12.71 19.48 -20.54
C ALA A 334 12.50 20.96 -20.19
N LEU A 335 13.56 21.77 -20.25
CA LEU A 335 13.48 23.21 -20.02
C LEU A 335 12.60 23.90 -21.07
N ALA A 336 12.78 23.57 -22.36
CA ALA A 336 11.97 24.12 -23.45
C ALA A 336 10.48 23.77 -23.36
N THR A 337 10.13 22.65 -22.72
CA THR A 337 8.75 22.16 -22.60
C THR A 337 8.13 22.40 -21.22
N GLY A 338 8.79 23.17 -20.34
CA GLY A 338 8.28 23.50 -19.01
C GLY A 338 8.20 22.29 -18.06
N VAL A 339 8.94 21.22 -18.33
CA VAL A 339 8.99 20.03 -17.47
C VAL A 339 9.71 20.38 -16.17
N THR A 340 9.12 20.01 -15.03
CA THR A 340 9.68 20.30 -13.70
C THR A 340 10.05 19.06 -12.89
N ARG A 341 9.75 17.85 -13.41
CA ARG A 341 9.94 16.58 -12.68
C ARG A 341 10.96 15.67 -13.35
N VAL A 342 11.91 15.14 -12.56
CA VAL A 342 12.94 14.19 -13.02
C VAL A 342 12.34 12.93 -13.68
N LYS A 343 11.16 12.46 -13.22
CA LYS A 343 10.45 11.33 -13.84
C LYS A 343 10.10 11.60 -15.31
N GLN A 344 9.75 12.84 -15.65
CA GLN A 344 9.44 13.21 -17.03
C GLN A 344 10.70 13.29 -17.89
N VAL A 345 11.83 13.79 -17.35
CA VAL A 345 13.14 13.73 -18.03
C VAL A 345 13.55 12.29 -18.32
N LYS A 346 13.33 11.38 -17.36
CA LYS A 346 13.54 9.95 -17.57
C LYS A 346 12.64 9.39 -18.69
N ASN A 347 11.37 9.78 -18.73
CA ASN A 347 10.46 9.37 -19.82
C ASN A 347 10.91 9.91 -21.19
N ILE A 348 11.46 11.13 -21.25
CA ILE A 348 12.04 11.70 -22.48
C ILE A 348 13.16 10.80 -23.00
N LEU A 349 14.09 10.41 -22.12
CA LEU A 349 15.21 9.52 -22.46
C LEU A 349 14.78 8.10 -22.85
N GLU A 350 13.79 7.53 -22.15
CA GLU A 350 13.28 6.18 -22.43
C GLU A 350 12.52 6.10 -23.75
N LYS A 351 11.81 7.17 -24.12
CA LYS A 351 11.08 7.27 -25.39
C LYS A 351 11.93 7.79 -26.54
N GLY A 352 13.22 8.10 -26.32
CA GLY A 352 14.12 8.64 -27.33
C GLY A 352 13.73 10.04 -27.83
N LEU A 353 12.92 10.76 -27.06
CA LEU A 353 12.45 12.10 -27.39
C LEU A 353 13.62 13.10 -27.41
N ASP A 354 14.67 12.86 -26.64
CA ASP A 354 15.91 13.65 -26.65
C ASP A 354 16.57 13.77 -28.04
N LYS A 355 16.26 12.86 -28.97
CA LYS A 355 16.82 12.84 -30.34
C LYS A 355 15.96 13.52 -31.39
N GLN A 356 14.74 13.92 -31.02
CA GLN A 356 13.81 14.55 -31.95
C GLN A 356 14.03 16.07 -31.97
N PRO A 357 13.59 16.78 -33.04
CA PRO A 357 13.55 18.24 -33.02
C PRO A 357 12.59 18.72 -31.93
N LEU A 358 12.95 19.81 -31.24
CA LEU A 358 12.08 20.42 -30.23
C LEU A 358 10.71 20.69 -30.86
N PRO A 359 9.61 20.48 -30.12
CA PRO A 359 8.30 20.92 -30.58
C PRO A 359 8.41 22.42 -30.91
N GLN A 360 8.12 22.81 -32.14
CA GLN A 360 7.94 24.23 -32.45
C GLN A 360 6.87 24.75 -31.49
N ALA A 361 7.13 25.89 -30.85
CA ALA A 361 6.08 26.60 -30.14
C ALA A 361 4.97 26.86 -31.17
N GLN A 362 3.87 26.10 -31.09
CA GLN A 362 2.67 26.48 -31.80
C GLN A 362 2.29 27.82 -31.18
N GLY A 363 2.48 28.90 -31.94
CA GLY A 363 1.91 30.19 -31.60
C GLY A 363 0.44 29.96 -31.25
N ASP A 364 -0.02 30.60 -30.18
CA ASP A 364 -1.40 30.44 -29.73
C ASP A 364 -2.32 30.80 -30.90
N LEU A 365 -2.86 29.80 -31.60
CA LEU A 365 -3.73 30.01 -32.78
C LEU A 365 -5.02 30.76 -32.40
N LEU A 366 -5.24 30.98 -31.09
CA LEU A 366 -6.35 31.69 -30.50
C LEU A 366 -5.98 33.10 -30.00
N GLN A 367 -4.71 33.53 -30.07
CA GLN A 367 -4.29 34.86 -29.62
C GLN A 367 -5.01 35.99 -30.39
N ASP A 368 -5.34 35.74 -31.65
CA ASP A 368 -6.03 36.70 -32.53
C ASP A 368 -7.56 36.48 -32.59
N ILE A 369 -8.10 35.51 -31.86
CA ILE A 369 -9.55 35.20 -31.86
C ILE A 369 -10.20 35.76 -30.59
N ASP A 370 -10.70 36.99 -30.68
CA ASP A 370 -11.49 37.60 -29.61
C ASP A 370 -12.95 37.13 -29.69
N HIS A 371 -13.32 36.15 -28.87
CA HIS A 371 -14.68 35.64 -28.76
C HIS A 371 -15.03 35.34 -27.30
N LYS A 372 -16.19 35.81 -26.81
CA LYS A 372 -16.64 35.71 -25.40
C LYS A 372 -16.57 34.32 -24.77
N ASN A 373 -16.53 33.25 -25.57
CA ASN A 373 -16.53 31.85 -25.13
C ASN A 373 -15.19 31.14 -25.30
N ILE A 374 -14.16 31.78 -25.85
CA ILE A 374 -12.83 31.17 -26.03
C ILE A 374 -11.91 31.73 -24.96
N ARG A 375 -11.42 30.87 -24.07
CA ARG A 375 -10.48 31.23 -23.02
C ARG A 375 -9.10 30.71 -23.42
N GLY A 376 -8.13 31.62 -23.56
CA GLY A 376 -6.76 31.29 -23.96
C GLY A 376 -6.04 30.38 -22.96
N ASN A 377 -4.88 29.87 -23.39
CA ASN A 377 -4.10 28.85 -22.68
C ASN A 377 -3.71 29.22 -21.23
N ASN A 378 -3.69 30.51 -20.88
CA ASN A 378 -3.33 31.01 -19.55
C ASN A 378 -4.40 30.75 -18.47
N TYR A 379 -5.59 30.28 -18.83
CA TYR A 379 -6.69 30.06 -17.86
C TYR A 379 -6.54 28.76 -17.04
N TYR A 380 -5.67 27.83 -17.46
CA TYR A 380 -5.57 26.47 -16.88
C TYR A 380 -4.30 26.20 -16.04
N HIS A 381 -3.58 27.23 -15.61
CA HIS A 381 -2.37 27.09 -14.78
C HIS A 381 -2.63 27.21 -13.28
#